data_AF-A0A812YT62-F1
#
_entry.id   AF-A0A812YT62-F1
#
_cell.length_a   1.000
_cell.length_b   1.000
_cell.length_c   1.000
_cell.angle_alpha   90.00
_cell.angle_beta   90.00
_cell.angle_gamma   90.00
#
_symmetry.space_group_name_H-M   'P 1'
#
loop_
_entity.id
_entity.type
_entity.pdbx_description
1 polymer ?
#
loop_
_entity_poly.entity_id
_entity_poly.type
_entity_poly.pdbx_seq_one_letter_code
_entity_poly.pdbx_strand_id
1 'polypeptide(L)'
;MAAVLCQNGCGRDCGKGPDGRVFPTCCKSCAYLKKERDICGHDIDCDIRANEAVCPPWYWKSASAWPENFHEEVGGAYVKEMGTKILRRRLPDWEVVQCQRIEDALLWEKYTAKRAQLRDKSVSCAHVSPETAESIQYSANTTLDHKVNEVWLLHGTSEEAAKAISRSNFLPSSGGCFGAGIYFADDAKKSNQYAKGRTEDDCKIMLLCRVTLGNVKMLPKGQDRSADRFADDPNVDSILGCTDTREFVVYDTSQIYPEYIMQNFVVRLSRLQLSGDDAQNIAQEQRNETVREIFERLDDNGSGSLDRSEVKSLLRQLNKGHPPTEEELTFVMKMAGEGSVQPGRTRADTRSLEIGRDNLMSAVTCWRIYQSSFANEKSMGVILFKKFDPESTGRLDRDQLKALLEELSAEEDVSEEDVDFVLDRADILRDGTISKMELNQAIAAWYQRQNIKISERASASQRSTVCAIL
;
A
#
# COMPACT_ATOMS: atom_id res chain seq x y z
N MET A 1 -31.30 -28.53 -22.65
CA MET A 1 -30.44 -27.49 -23.26
C MET A 1 -29.22 -27.35 -22.37
N ALA A 2 -28.02 -27.32 -22.94
CA ALA A 2 -26.82 -27.02 -22.16
C ALA A 2 -26.95 -25.62 -21.53
N ALA A 3 -26.58 -25.49 -20.26
CA ALA A 3 -26.48 -24.20 -19.60
C ALA A 3 -25.55 -23.27 -20.38
N VAL A 4 -26.04 -22.08 -20.75
CA VAL A 4 -25.19 -21.04 -21.35
C VAL A 4 -24.56 -20.29 -20.19
N LEU A 5 -23.26 -20.48 -19.98
CA LEU A 5 -22.53 -19.82 -18.91
C LEU A 5 -22.28 -18.34 -19.25
N CYS A 6 -22.25 -17.52 -18.21
CA CYS A 6 -21.94 -16.10 -18.28
C CYS A 6 -20.60 -15.85 -18.98
N GLN A 7 -20.59 -14.96 -19.97
CA GLN A 7 -19.42 -14.65 -20.78
C GLN A 7 -18.27 -14.00 -19.99
N ASN A 8 -18.55 -13.47 -18.80
CA ASN A 8 -17.56 -12.87 -17.92
C ASN A 8 -16.85 -13.89 -17.00
N GLY A 9 -17.11 -15.19 -17.17
CA GLY A 9 -16.34 -16.24 -16.49
C GLY A 9 -16.69 -16.43 -15.01
N CYS A 10 -17.83 -15.93 -14.54
CA CYS A 10 -18.27 -16.14 -13.14
C CYS A 10 -18.82 -17.56 -12.86
N GLY A 11 -18.84 -18.43 -13.88
CA GLY A 11 -19.28 -19.82 -13.77
C GLY A 11 -20.78 -20.02 -13.49
N ARG A 12 -21.62 -18.98 -13.67
CA ARG A 12 -23.08 -19.04 -13.50
C ARG A 12 -23.80 -19.04 -14.84
N ASP A 13 -25.03 -19.55 -14.84
CA ASP A 13 -25.94 -19.47 -15.98
C ASP A 13 -26.26 -18.02 -16.34
N CYS A 14 -26.36 -17.75 -17.64
CA CYS A 14 -26.84 -16.50 -18.18
C CYS A 14 -28.26 -16.20 -17.67
N GLY A 15 -28.49 -14.95 -17.25
CA GLY A 15 -29.79 -14.51 -16.77
C GLY A 15 -30.82 -14.52 -17.90
N LYS A 16 -32.09 -14.81 -17.58
CA LYS A 16 -33.21 -14.75 -18.52
C LYS A 16 -34.14 -13.60 -18.19
N GLY A 17 -34.49 -12.82 -19.21
CA GLY A 17 -35.49 -11.76 -19.09
C GLY A 17 -36.92 -12.30 -18.99
N PRO A 18 -37.89 -11.47 -18.59
CA PRO A 18 -39.32 -11.80 -18.65
C PRO A 18 -39.80 -12.18 -20.06
N ASP A 19 -39.09 -11.73 -21.08
CA ASP A 19 -39.30 -12.00 -22.51
C ASP A 19 -38.64 -13.32 -22.99
N GLY A 20 -38.01 -14.08 -22.09
CA GLY A 20 -37.31 -15.32 -22.39
C GLY A 20 -35.93 -15.13 -23.04
N ARG A 21 -35.47 -13.89 -23.27
CA ARG A 21 -34.15 -13.64 -23.85
C ARG A 21 -33.05 -13.90 -22.84
N VAL A 22 -32.01 -14.63 -23.27
CA VAL A 22 -30.82 -14.95 -22.48
C VAL A 22 -29.83 -13.78 -22.59
N PHE A 23 -29.39 -13.24 -21.46
CA PHE A 23 -28.39 -12.17 -21.42
C PHE A 23 -26.97 -12.76 -21.52
N PRO A 24 -25.99 -12.00 -22.04
CA PRO A 24 -24.59 -12.45 -22.05
C PRO A 24 -23.99 -12.55 -20.64
N THR A 25 -24.67 -12.00 -19.63
CA THR A 25 -24.28 -12.05 -18.22
C THR A 25 -25.35 -12.69 -17.35
N CYS A 26 -24.96 -13.14 -16.16
CA CYS A 26 -25.81 -13.88 -15.23
C CYS A 26 -26.91 -13.03 -14.54
N CYS A 27 -26.78 -11.71 -14.42
CA CYS A 27 -27.83 -10.80 -13.89
C CYS A 27 -27.64 -9.35 -14.35
N LYS A 28 -28.71 -8.55 -14.21
CA LYS A 28 -28.82 -7.11 -14.49
C LYS A 28 -28.73 -6.19 -13.27
N SER A 29 -28.49 -6.70 -12.06
CA SER A 29 -28.69 -5.93 -10.82
C SER A 29 -27.58 -4.92 -10.47
N CYS A 30 -26.35 -5.09 -10.96
CA CYS A 30 -25.26 -4.17 -10.62
C CYS A 30 -25.29 -2.86 -11.43
N ALA A 31 -25.81 -1.79 -10.83
CA ALA A 31 -25.89 -0.46 -11.43
C ALA A 31 -24.52 0.15 -11.79
N TYR A 32 -23.49 -0.08 -10.98
CA TYR A 32 -22.14 0.44 -11.23
C TYR A 32 -21.41 -0.28 -12.35
N LEU A 33 -21.44 -1.61 -12.40
CA LEU A 33 -20.81 -2.35 -13.49
C LEU A 33 -21.44 -1.95 -14.82
N LYS A 34 -22.75 -1.68 -14.80
CA LYS A 34 -23.47 -1.15 -15.95
C LYS A 34 -23.02 0.27 -16.32
N LYS A 35 -22.76 1.14 -15.34
CA LYS A 35 -22.27 2.51 -15.57
C LYS A 35 -20.81 2.56 -16.05
N GLU A 36 -19.91 1.84 -15.39
CA GLU A 36 -18.45 2.00 -15.57
C GLU A 36 -17.87 1.12 -16.66
N ARG A 37 -18.49 -0.02 -16.95
CA ARG A 37 -17.97 -1.03 -17.88
C ARG A 37 -18.99 -1.49 -18.91
N ASP A 38 -20.18 -0.87 -18.93
CA ASP A 38 -21.33 -1.23 -19.76
C ASP A 38 -21.79 -2.70 -19.65
N ILE A 39 -21.38 -3.40 -18.59
CA ILE A 39 -21.69 -4.81 -18.33
C ILE A 39 -22.63 -4.98 -17.15
N CYS A 40 -23.57 -5.91 -17.26
CA CYS A 40 -24.48 -6.25 -16.19
C CYS A 40 -23.83 -7.30 -15.25
N GLY A 41 -23.78 -7.04 -13.94
CA GLY A 41 -23.17 -7.94 -12.95
C GLY A 41 -24.02 -8.15 -11.69
N HIS A 42 -23.50 -8.91 -10.73
CA HIS A 42 -24.19 -9.29 -9.50
C HIS A 42 -23.73 -8.45 -8.31
N ASP A 43 -24.69 -8.08 -7.46
CA ASP A 43 -24.50 -7.62 -6.09
C ASP A 43 -24.81 -8.76 -5.11
N ILE A 44 -24.52 -8.54 -3.83
CA ILE A 44 -24.79 -9.53 -2.78
C ILE A 44 -26.26 -9.95 -2.72
N ASP A 45 -27.21 -9.03 -2.95
CA ASP A 45 -28.63 -9.35 -2.90
C ASP A 45 -29.02 -10.30 -4.04
N CYS A 46 -28.40 -10.18 -5.22
CA CYS A 46 -28.56 -11.14 -6.29
C CYS A 46 -27.96 -12.50 -5.94
N ASP A 47 -26.80 -12.52 -5.31
CA ASP A 47 -26.13 -13.76 -4.91
C ASP A 47 -26.94 -14.51 -3.85
N ILE A 48 -27.52 -13.79 -2.89
CA ILE A 48 -28.42 -14.36 -1.89
C ILE A 48 -29.66 -14.95 -2.55
N ARG A 49 -30.29 -14.24 -3.50
CA ARG A 49 -31.48 -14.78 -4.21
C ARG A 49 -31.16 -15.99 -5.08
N ALA A 50 -29.96 -16.06 -5.65
CA ALA A 50 -29.57 -17.13 -6.55
C ALA A 50 -29.24 -18.43 -5.80
N ASN A 51 -28.46 -18.33 -4.71
CA ASN A 51 -28.00 -19.50 -3.95
C ASN A 51 -27.52 -19.13 -2.54
N GLU A 52 -28.16 -18.19 -1.87
CA GLU A 52 -27.78 -17.76 -0.51
C GLU A 52 -26.36 -17.18 -0.40
N ALA A 53 -25.81 -16.72 -1.53
CA ALA A 53 -24.45 -16.21 -1.67
C ALA A 53 -23.37 -17.20 -1.23
N VAL A 54 -23.58 -18.51 -1.48
CA VAL A 54 -22.54 -19.53 -1.26
C VAL A 54 -21.48 -19.53 -2.34
N CYS A 55 -21.79 -19.03 -3.55
CA CYS A 55 -20.80 -18.89 -4.61
C CYS A 55 -19.73 -17.84 -4.24
N PRO A 56 -18.44 -18.13 -4.50
CA PRO A 56 -17.41 -17.12 -4.43
C PRO A 56 -17.67 -15.89 -5.30
N PRO A 57 -17.03 -14.76 -4.95
CA PRO A 57 -17.15 -13.51 -5.70
C PRO A 57 -16.77 -13.66 -7.17
N TRP A 58 -17.51 -13.00 -8.05
CA TRP A 58 -17.35 -13.11 -9.52
C TRP A 58 -15.96 -12.72 -10.05
N TYR A 59 -15.18 -11.96 -9.28
CA TYR A 59 -13.84 -11.53 -9.67
C TYR A 59 -12.74 -12.54 -9.31
N TRP A 60 -13.10 -13.69 -8.73
CA TRP A 60 -12.18 -14.81 -8.51
C TRP A 60 -11.84 -15.48 -9.83
N LYS A 61 -10.55 -15.78 -10.05
CA LYS A 61 -10.10 -16.38 -11.33
C LYS A 61 -10.30 -17.91 -11.33
N SER A 62 -10.20 -18.52 -10.16
CA SER A 62 -10.32 -19.97 -9.93
C SER A 62 -11.77 -20.46 -10.06
N ALA A 63 -12.73 -19.53 -10.03
CA ALA A 63 -14.16 -19.77 -10.24
C ALA A 63 -14.51 -20.27 -11.65
N SER A 64 -13.60 -20.19 -12.63
CA SER A 64 -13.87 -20.62 -14.00
C SER A 64 -13.87 -22.15 -14.21
N ALA A 65 -13.33 -22.93 -13.24
CA ALA A 65 -13.19 -24.39 -13.36
C ALA A 65 -13.93 -25.20 -12.27
N TRP A 66 -14.46 -24.56 -11.22
CA TRP A 66 -15.14 -25.16 -10.05
C TRP A 66 -14.77 -26.61 -9.70
N PRO A 67 -13.51 -26.95 -9.39
CA PRO A 67 -13.25 -28.16 -8.62
C PRO A 67 -13.82 -27.99 -7.20
N GLU A 68 -14.36 -29.07 -6.61
CA GLU A 68 -14.95 -29.07 -5.27
C GLU A 68 -13.98 -28.63 -4.16
N ASN A 69 -12.67 -28.55 -4.44
CA ASN A 69 -11.64 -28.12 -3.50
C ASN A 69 -10.51 -27.37 -4.22
N PHE A 70 -10.31 -26.08 -3.92
CA PHE A 70 -9.18 -25.29 -4.43
C PHE A 70 -8.63 -24.33 -3.36
N HIS A 71 -7.35 -24.00 -3.51
CA HIS A 71 -6.64 -22.97 -2.76
C HIS A 71 -5.66 -22.28 -3.70
N GLU A 72 -5.93 -21.03 -4.06
CA GLU A 72 -5.14 -20.26 -5.02
C GLU A 72 -4.73 -18.90 -4.44
N GLU A 73 -3.49 -18.50 -4.73
CA GLU A 73 -2.94 -17.20 -4.34
C GLU A 73 -2.80 -16.31 -5.58
N VAL A 74 -3.82 -15.50 -5.85
CA VAL A 74 -3.91 -14.71 -7.08
C VAL A 74 -3.33 -13.31 -6.89
N GLY A 75 -2.15 -13.08 -7.47
CA GLY A 75 -1.52 -11.75 -7.55
C GLY A 75 -1.98 -10.92 -8.75
N GLY A 76 -1.65 -9.62 -8.74
CA GLY A 76 -1.81 -8.73 -9.89
C GLY A 76 -1.82 -7.25 -9.56
N ALA A 77 -1.63 -6.41 -10.58
CA ALA A 77 -1.56 -4.94 -10.43
C ALA A 77 -2.83 -4.35 -9.76
N TYR A 78 -4.01 -4.84 -10.12
CA TYR A 78 -5.28 -4.43 -9.53
C TYR A 78 -5.32 -4.64 -8.00
N VAL A 79 -4.88 -5.83 -7.57
CA VAL A 79 -4.91 -6.26 -6.16
C VAL A 79 -3.87 -5.47 -5.35
N LYS A 80 -2.71 -5.17 -5.95
CA LYS A 80 -1.69 -4.27 -5.40
C LYS A 80 -2.23 -2.83 -5.24
N GLU A 81 -2.82 -2.26 -6.29
CA GLU A 81 -3.32 -0.88 -6.27
C GLU A 81 -4.42 -0.66 -5.22
N MET A 82 -5.35 -1.63 -5.10
CA MET A 82 -6.39 -1.61 -4.06
C MET A 82 -5.77 -1.57 -2.66
N GLY A 83 -4.83 -2.48 -2.36
CA GLY A 83 -4.15 -2.51 -1.07
C GLY A 83 -3.43 -1.20 -0.76
N THR A 84 -2.71 -0.63 -1.74
CA THR A 84 -2.00 0.65 -1.58
C THR A 84 -2.94 1.80 -1.27
N LYS A 85 -4.12 1.87 -1.90
CA LYS A 85 -5.13 2.91 -1.59
C LYS A 85 -5.67 2.81 -0.17
N ILE A 86 -5.95 1.59 0.30
CA ILE A 86 -6.41 1.35 1.68
C ILE A 86 -5.33 1.78 2.68
N LEU A 87 -4.08 1.38 2.45
CA LEU A 87 -2.96 1.64 3.36
C LEU A 87 -2.64 3.14 3.47
N ARG A 88 -2.51 3.83 2.32
CA ARG A 88 -2.08 5.24 2.27
C ARG A 88 -3.04 6.23 2.93
N ARG A 89 -4.29 5.84 3.18
CA ARG A 89 -5.26 6.69 3.89
C ARG A 89 -4.82 7.06 5.31
N ARG A 90 -4.18 6.13 6.01
CA ARG A 90 -3.69 6.32 7.40
C ARG A 90 -2.17 6.21 7.52
N LEU A 91 -1.52 5.70 6.48
CA LEU A 91 -0.09 5.45 6.40
C LEU A 91 0.44 5.95 5.04
N PRO A 92 0.50 7.28 4.81
CA PRO A 92 0.77 7.86 3.48
C PRO A 92 2.13 7.45 2.91
N ASP A 93 3.12 7.26 3.78
CA ASP A 93 4.47 6.84 3.41
C ASP A 93 4.58 5.33 3.15
N TRP A 94 3.50 4.57 3.22
CA TRP A 94 3.55 3.12 3.02
C TRP A 94 3.05 2.72 1.63
N GLU A 95 3.66 1.68 1.07
CA GLU A 95 3.24 1.07 -0.18
C GLU A 95 3.10 -0.44 -0.02
N VAL A 96 2.04 -1.00 -0.61
CA VAL A 96 1.91 -2.45 -0.77
C VAL A 96 2.80 -2.86 -1.94
N VAL A 97 3.87 -3.62 -1.71
CA VAL A 97 4.76 -4.08 -2.79
C VAL A 97 4.25 -5.35 -3.45
N GLN A 98 3.61 -6.22 -2.66
CA GLN A 98 3.01 -7.46 -3.10
C GLN A 98 1.66 -7.63 -2.40
N CYS A 99 0.65 -7.99 -3.17
CA CYS A 99 -0.69 -8.28 -2.66
C CYS A 99 -1.20 -9.54 -3.33
N GLN A 100 -1.60 -10.53 -2.52
CA GLN A 100 -2.13 -11.80 -2.99
C GLN A 100 -3.57 -11.92 -2.52
N ARG A 101 -4.50 -12.17 -3.45
CA ARG A 101 -5.85 -12.58 -3.11
C ARG A 101 -5.87 -14.08 -2.82
N ILE A 102 -6.46 -14.47 -1.70
CA ILE A 102 -6.66 -15.86 -1.33
C ILE A 102 -8.03 -16.29 -1.85
N GLU A 103 -8.03 -17.31 -2.70
CA GLU A 103 -9.22 -17.96 -3.22
C GLU A 103 -9.22 -19.40 -2.69
N ASP A 104 -9.92 -19.64 -1.56
CA ASP A 104 -9.94 -20.93 -0.86
C ASP A 104 -11.39 -21.41 -0.68
N ALA A 105 -11.71 -22.57 -1.25
CA ALA A 105 -13.07 -23.12 -1.25
C ALA A 105 -13.56 -23.53 0.15
N LEU A 106 -12.69 -24.13 0.96
CA LEU A 106 -13.05 -24.69 2.27
C LEU A 106 -13.24 -23.60 3.32
N LEU A 107 -12.38 -22.57 3.30
CA LEU A 107 -12.56 -21.39 4.13
C LEU A 107 -13.82 -20.60 3.72
N TRP A 108 -14.07 -20.50 2.41
CA TRP A 108 -15.26 -19.81 1.90
C TRP A 108 -16.57 -20.53 2.27
N GLU A 109 -16.60 -21.87 2.19
CA GLU A 109 -17.76 -22.67 2.62
C GLU A 109 -18.09 -22.42 4.10
N LYS A 110 -17.10 -22.53 4.99
CA LYS A 110 -17.28 -22.25 6.43
C LYS A 110 -17.78 -20.83 6.67
N TYR A 111 -17.18 -19.86 5.98
CA TYR A 111 -17.53 -18.45 6.07
C TYR A 111 -18.97 -18.17 5.64
N THR A 112 -19.37 -18.68 4.48
CA THR A 112 -20.71 -18.47 3.93
C THR A 112 -21.80 -19.19 4.73
N ALA A 113 -21.51 -20.37 5.27
CA ALA A 113 -22.40 -21.07 6.20
C ALA A 113 -22.66 -20.24 7.47
N LYS A 114 -21.61 -19.66 8.07
CA LYS A 114 -21.78 -18.77 9.23
C LYS A 114 -22.55 -17.50 8.88
N ARG A 115 -22.25 -16.90 7.73
CA ARG A 115 -22.99 -15.74 7.22
C ARG A 115 -24.49 -16.03 7.06
N ALA A 116 -24.85 -17.21 6.57
CA ALA A 116 -26.24 -17.66 6.48
C ALA A 116 -26.89 -17.80 7.87
N GLN A 117 -26.21 -18.45 8.83
CA GLN A 117 -26.71 -18.56 10.20
C GLN A 117 -26.97 -17.19 10.86
N LEU A 118 -26.12 -16.19 10.60
CA LEU A 118 -26.31 -14.84 11.12
C LEU A 118 -27.54 -14.15 10.51
N ARG A 119 -27.88 -14.40 9.23
CA ARG A 119 -29.11 -13.87 8.63
C ARG A 119 -30.36 -14.37 9.36
N ASP A 120 -30.37 -15.65 9.73
CA ASP A 120 -31.50 -16.28 10.42
C ASP A 120 -31.68 -15.74 11.86
N LYS A 121 -30.60 -15.24 12.47
CA LYS A 121 -30.59 -14.68 13.84
C LYS A 121 -31.23 -13.29 13.99
N SER A 122 -31.77 -12.69 12.93
CA SER A 122 -32.36 -11.32 12.97
C SER A 122 -31.40 -10.27 13.54
N VAL A 123 -30.24 -10.11 12.88
CA VAL A 123 -29.18 -9.16 13.29
C VAL A 123 -29.67 -7.71 13.30
N SER A 124 -29.42 -7.02 14.41
CA SER A 124 -29.55 -5.58 14.50
C SER A 124 -28.37 -4.91 13.79
N CYS A 125 -28.63 -4.34 12.61
CA CYS A 125 -27.60 -3.71 11.80
C CYS A 125 -27.16 -2.37 12.41
N ALA A 126 -26.10 -2.41 13.22
CA ALA A 126 -25.39 -1.21 13.64
C ALA A 126 -24.71 -0.61 12.42
N HIS A 127 -24.94 0.67 12.12
CA HIS A 127 -24.23 1.39 11.05
C HIS A 127 -22.78 1.65 11.48
N VAL A 128 -21.96 0.60 11.52
CA VAL A 128 -20.58 0.70 12.03
C VAL A 128 -19.67 1.44 11.05
N SER A 129 -19.97 1.42 9.74
CA SER A 129 -19.26 2.13 8.66
C SER A 129 -17.73 2.19 8.86
N PRO A 130 -17.01 1.08 8.64
CA PRO A 130 -15.55 1.03 8.75
C PRO A 130 -14.87 1.97 7.76
N GLU A 131 -13.72 2.54 8.13
CA GLU A 131 -12.95 3.42 7.24
C GLU A 131 -12.43 2.72 5.97
N THR A 132 -12.21 1.41 6.05
CA THR A 132 -11.85 0.58 4.88
C THR A 132 -12.90 0.62 3.77
N ALA A 133 -14.18 0.86 4.10
CA ALA A 133 -15.29 0.83 3.14
C ALA A 133 -15.20 1.96 2.10
N GLU A 134 -14.59 3.10 2.43
CA GLU A 134 -14.43 4.22 1.49
C GLU A 134 -13.29 4.00 0.49
N SER A 135 -12.32 3.15 0.83
CA SER A 135 -11.12 2.89 0.02
C SER A 135 -11.24 1.66 -0.87
N ILE A 136 -12.22 0.79 -0.60
CA ILE A 136 -12.43 -0.43 -1.36
C ILE A 136 -13.23 -0.12 -2.63
N GLN A 137 -12.71 -0.61 -3.77
CA GLN A 137 -13.37 -0.40 -5.05
C GLN A 137 -14.80 -0.95 -5.01
N TYR A 138 -15.71 -0.24 -5.67
CA TYR A 138 -17.14 -0.49 -5.65
C TYR A 138 -17.51 -1.97 -5.88
N SER A 139 -16.79 -2.67 -6.77
CA SER A 139 -16.99 -4.09 -7.08
C SER A 139 -16.88 -5.03 -5.88
N ALA A 140 -15.89 -4.83 -5.02
CA ALA A 140 -15.72 -5.63 -3.80
C ALA A 140 -16.70 -5.19 -2.71
N ASN A 141 -17.02 -3.90 -2.62
CA ASN A 141 -18.00 -3.39 -1.67
C ASN A 141 -19.42 -3.93 -1.95
N THR A 142 -19.82 -4.07 -3.22
CA THR A 142 -21.15 -4.62 -3.57
C THR A 142 -21.37 -6.09 -3.27
N THR A 143 -20.32 -6.79 -2.83
CA THR A 143 -20.39 -8.22 -2.48
C THR A 143 -20.45 -8.47 -0.98
N LEU A 144 -20.62 -7.41 -0.16
CA LEU A 144 -20.78 -7.51 1.29
C LEU A 144 -22.26 -7.58 1.68
N ASP A 145 -22.62 -8.54 2.52
CA ASP A 145 -23.96 -8.65 3.09
C ASP A 145 -24.15 -7.69 4.28
N HIS A 146 -24.64 -6.50 3.98
CA HIS A 146 -24.89 -5.48 5.00
C HIS A 146 -25.95 -5.90 6.03
N LYS A 147 -26.79 -6.91 5.76
CA LYS A 147 -27.82 -7.38 6.71
C LYS A 147 -27.26 -8.15 7.89
N VAL A 148 -25.99 -8.55 7.83
CA VAL A 148 -25.27 -9.22 8.93
C VAL A 148 -24.06 -8.42 9.41
N ASN A 149 -24.02 -7.12 9.09
CA ASN A 149 -22.86 -6.27 9.32
C ASN A 149 -21.56 -6.87 8.73
N GLU A 150 -21.61 -7.38 7.50
CA GLU A 150 -20.41 -7.82 6.79
C GLU A 150 -19.56 -6.60 6.40
N VAL A 151 -18.30 -6.61 6.81
CA VAL A 151 -17.36 -5.50 6.65
C VAL A 151 -15.97 -5.97 6.26
N TRP A 152 -15.19 -5.05 5.71
CA TRP A 152 -13.77 -5.25 5.47
C TRP A 152 -12.95 -4.73 6.64
N LEU A 153 -12.08 -5.55 7.22
CA LEU A 153 -11.21 -5.11 8.31
C LEU A 153 -9.78 -5.60 8.12
N LEU A 154 -8.84 -4.86 8.72
CA LEU A 154 -7.41 -5.14 8.69
C LEU A 154 -6.99 -5.95 9.90
N HIS A 155 -6.01 -6.82 9.70
CA HIS A 155 -5.35 -7.57 10.76
C HIS A 155 -3.84 -7.62 10.50
N GLY A 156 -3.05 -6.95 11.33
CA GLY A 156 -1.59 -7.05 11.28
C GLY A 156 -1.10 -8.29 11.99
N THR A 157 -0.23 -9.07 11.34
CA THR A 157 0.32 -10.32 11.92
C THR A 157 1.71 -10.63 11.35
N SER A 158 2.30 -11.79 11.70
CA SER A 158 3.57 -12.26 11.11
C SER A 158 3.36 -12.86 9.71
N GLU A 159 4.41 -12.96 8.89
CA GLU A 159 4.32 -13.62 7.58
C GLU A 159 3.91 -15.10 7.73
N GLU A 160 4.49 -15.79 8.71
CA GLU A 160 4.19 -17.19 9.03
C GLU A 160 2.73 -17.34 9.46
N ALA A 161 2.25 -16.44 10.33
CA ALA A 161 0.88 -16.44 10.79
C ALA A 161 -0.09 -16.13 9.63
N ALA A 162 0.21 -15.17 8.76
CA ALA A 162 -0.60 -14.85 7.59
C ALA A 162 -0.74 -16.05 6.64
N LYS A 163 0.37 -16.76 6.38
CA LYS A 163 0.40 -17.98 5.56
C LYS A 163 -0.34 -19.15 6.20
N ALA A 164 -0.29 -19.28 7.52
CA ALA A 164 -1.07 -20.28 8.24
C ALA A 164 -2.56 -19.94 8.17
N ILE A 165 -2.93 -18.69 8.47
CA ILE A 165 -4.31 -18.19 8.45
C ILE A 165 -4.97 -18.41 7.08
N SER A 166 -4.25 -18.18 5.98
CA SER A 166 -4.80 -18.36 4.63
C SER A 166 -5.12 -19.82 4.28
N ARG A 167 -4.58 -20.79 5.03
CA ARG A 167 -4.75 -22.23 4.77
C ARG A 167 -5.59 -22.94 5.84
N SER A 168 -5.57 -22.45 7.08
CA SER A 168 -6.17 -23.13 8.23
C SER A 168 -7.06 -22.25 9.12
N ASN A 169 -7.34 -21.00 8.70
CA ASN A 169 -8.09 -19.99 9.47
C ASN A 169 -7.32 -19.44 10.70
N PHE A 170 -7.92 -18.46 11.38
CA PHE A 170 -7.38 -17.76 12.55
C PHE A 170 -7.33 -18.65 13.79
N LEU A 171 -6.39 -18.33 14.68
CA LEU A 171 -6.37 -18.82 16.06
C LEU A 171 -6.66 -17.65 17.01
N PRO A 172 -7.66 -17.75 17.90
CA PRO A 172 -7.94 -16.70 18.87
C PRO A 172 -6.73 -16.40 19.77
N SER A 173 -6.50 -15.11 20.03
CA SER A 173 -5.54 -14.68 21.05
C SER A 173 -6.08 -15.00 22.44
N SER A 174 -5.19 -15.38 23.37
CA SER A 174 -5.51 -15.61 24.78
C SER A 174 -5.75 -14.33 25.59
N GLY A 175 -5.69 -13.15 24.97
CA GLY A 175 -5.94 -11.87 25.62
C GLY A 175 -5.83 -10.66 24.69
N GLY A 176 -6.03 -9.48 25.26
CA GLY A 176 -6.00 -8.19 24.56
C GLY A 176 -6.68 -7.09 25.38
N CYS A 177 -6.89 -5.92 24.78
CA CYS A 177 -7.55 -4.79 25.45
C CYS A 177 -9.01 -5.09 25.82
N PHE A 178 -9.62 -6.09 25.15
CA PHE A 178 -11.02 -6.48 25.29
C PHE A 178 -11.21 -7.98 25.58
N GLY A 179 -10.20 -8.64 26.17
CA GLY A 179 -10.25 -10.08 26.50
C GLY A 179 -9.71 -10.99 25.38
N ALA A 180 -9.90 -12.30 25.52
CA ALA A 180 -9.52 -13.28 24.50
C ALA A 180 -10.39 -13.14 23.23
N GLY A 181 -9.81 -13.39 22.05
CA GLY A 181 -10.54 -13.27 20.78
C GLY A 181 -9.65 -12.95 19.58
N ILE A 182 -10.29 -12.70 18.44
CA ILE A 182 -9.62 -12.37 17.17
C ILE A 182 -9.86 -10.90 16.86
N TYR A 183 -8.78 -10.12 16.85
CA TYR A 183 -8.82 -8.67 16.78
C TYR A 183 -8.64 -8.16 15.36
N PHE A 184 -9.44 -7.18 14.98
CA PHE A 184 -9.34 -6.45 13.73
C PHE A 184 -9.41 -4.95 13.97
N ALA A 185 -8.94 -4.17 13.01
CA ALA A 185 -9.09 -2.72 12.99
C ALA A 185 -9.52 -2.26 11.60
N ASP A 186 -10.27 -1.17 11.54
CA ASP A 186 -10.55 -0.45 10.29
C ASP A 186 -9.51 0.63 9.98
N ASP A 187 -8.69 1.01 10.98
CA ASP A 187 -7.52 1.87 10.84
C ASP A 187 -6.25 1.03 10.59
N ALA A 188 -5.59 1.29 9.45
CA ALA A 188 -4.34 0.63 9.10
C ALA A 188 -3.19 0.93 10.08
N LYS A 189 -3.16 2.12 10.70
CA LYS A 189 -2.17 2.49 11.72
C LYS A 189 -2.25 1.58 12.94
N LYS A 190 -3.46 1.18 13.34
CA LYS A 190 -3.67 0.25 14.46
C LYS A 190 -3.18 -1.14 14.11
N SER A 191 -3.57 -1.67 12.95
CA SER A 191 -3.09 -2.97 12.47
C SER A 191 -1.57 -3.00 12.29
N ASN A 192 -0.96 -1.88 11.88
CA ASN A 192 0.50 -1.77 11.71
C ASN A 192 1.31 -2.00 12.98
N GLN A 193 0.73 -1.74 14.16
CA GLN A 193 1.39 -1.99 15.45
C GLN A 193 1.63 -3.50 15.69
N TYR A 194 0.79 -4.35 15.09
CA TYR A 194 0.84 -5.80 15.22
C TYR A 194 1.45 -6.49 14.00
N ALA A 195 1.52 -5.79 12.86
CA ALA A 195 2.14 -6.30 11.65
C ALA A 195 3.63 -6.57 11.86
N LYS A 196 4.05 -7.77 11.47
CA LYS A 196 5.43 -8.25 11.52
C LYS A 196 5.74 -8.89 10.16
N GLY A 197 6.72 -8.38 9.43
CA GLY A 197 7.27 -9.09 8.27
C GLY A 197 8.61 -9.69 8.64
N ARG A 198 9.36 -10.13 7.62
CA ARG A 198 10.80 -10.40 7.81
C ARG A 198 11.48 -9.14 8.30
N THR A 199 12.35 -9.31 9.29
CA THR A 199 12.97 -8.23 10.05
C THR A 199 13.91 -7.33 9.24
N GLU A 200 14.25 -7.70 8.00
CA GLU A 200 15.34 -7.09 7.24
C GLU A 200 14.96 -5.88 6.37
N ASP A 201 13.68 -5.65 6.07
CA ASP A 201 13.30 -4.68 5.02
C ASP A 201 12.31 -3.57 5.45
N ASP A 202 11.94 -3.41 6.74
CA ASP A 202 10.73 -2.63 7.16
C ASP A 202 9.42 -3.25 6.57
N CYS A 203 9.46 -4.53 6.21
CA CYS A 203 8.33 -5.29 5.68
C CYS A 203 7.27 -5.47 6.77
N LYS A 204 6.02 -5.16 6.44
CA LYS A 204 4.86 -5.40 7.31
C LYS A 204 3.84 -6.24 6.59
N ILE A 205 3.29 -7.21 7.30
CA ILE A 205 2.24 -8.08 6.79
C ILE A 205 0.91 -7.66 7.39
N MET A 206 -0.03 -7.34 6.51
CA MET A 206 -1.41 -7.08 6.88
C MET A 206 -2.33 -7.96 6.07
N LEU A 207 -3.29 -8.59 6.75
CA LEU A 207 -4.42 -9.22 6.12
C LEU A 207 -5.54 -8.20 5.95
N LEU A 208 -6.24 -8.25 4.82
CA LEU A 208 -7.54 -7.61 4.64
C LEU A 208 -8.60 -8.71 4.56
N CYS A 209 -9.50 -8.73 5.53
CA CYS A 209 -10.45 -9.81 5.74
C CYS A 209 -11.89 -9.33 5.59
N ARG A 210 -12.75 -10.21 5.08
CA ARG A 210 -14.19 -10.07 5.26
C ARG A 210 -14.54 -10.57 6.65
N VAL A 211 -15.33 -9.81 7.38
CA VAL A 211 -15.74 -10.14 8.75
C VAL A 211 -17.24 -9.91 8.87
N THR A 212 -18.00 -10.93 9.26
CA THR A 212 -19.42 -10.78 9.59
C THR A 212 -19.56 -10.45 11.08
N LEU A 213 -19.92 -9.21 11.40
CA LEU A 213 -19.97 -8.76 12.79
C LEU A 213 -21.25 -9.19 13.53
N GLY A 214 -22.33 -9.54 12.80
CA GLY A 214 -23.59 -9.94 13.43
C GLY A 214 -24.10 -8.88 14.41
N ASN A 215 -24.66 -9.29 15.55
CA ASN A 215 -25.05 -8.36 16.60
C ASN A 215 -23.83 -7.82 17.35
N VAL A 216 -23.53 -6.53 17.14
CA VAL A 216 -22.33 -5.87 17.69
C VAL A 216 -22.62 -5.27 19.06
N LYS A 217 -21.87 -5.69 20.07
CA LYS A 217 -21.86 -5.05 21.38
C LYS A 217 -20.87 -3.89 21.40
N MET A 218 -21.38 -2.67 21.42
CA MET A 218 -20.58 -1.45 21.56
C MET A 218 -20.12 -1.29 23.01
N LEU A 219 -18.81 -1.14 23.23
CA LEU A 219 -18.24 -0.89 24.55
C LEU A 219 -17.92 0.60 24.74
N PRO A 220 -17.96 1.12 25.98
CA PRO A 220 -17.48 2.47 26.27
C PRO A 220 -16.00 2.65 25.88
N LYS A 221 -15.58 3.89 25.66
CA LYS A 221 -14.17 4.20 25.41
C LYS A 221 -13.32 3.78 26.60
N GLY A 222 -12.24 3.04 26.35
CA GLY A 222 -11.36 2.47 27.36
C GLY A 222 -10.98 1.02 27.06
N GLN A 223 -10.47 0.32 28.06
CA GLN A 223 -10.17 -1.10 28.01
C GLN A 223 -11.12 -1.86 28.93
N ASP A 224 -11.54 -3.04 28.51
CA ASP A 224 -12.29 -4.00 29.34
C ASP A 224 -11.74 -5.39 29.05
N ARG A 225 -10.67 -5.76 29.77
CA ARG A 225 -9.96 -7.03 29.55
C ARG A 225 -10.80 -8.28 29.88
N SER A 226 -12.02 -8.10 30.36
CA SER A 226 -12.97 -9.17 30.67
C SER A 226 -14.15 -9.17 29.68
N ALA A 227 -14.08 -8.38 28.59
CA ALA A 227 -15.16 -8.28 27.61
C ALA A 227 -15.34 -9.55 26.76
N ASP A 228 -14.40 -10.49 26.81
CA ASP A 228 -14.55 -11.84 26.28
C ASP A 228 -15.70 -12.62 26.95
N ARG A 229 -16.17 -12.20 28.14
CA ARG A 229 -17.44 -12.69 28.73
C ARG A 229 -18.65 -12.53 27.79
N PHE A 230 -18.60 -11.61 26.83
CA PHE A 230 -19.68 -11.43 25.85
C PHE A 230 -19.69 -12.53 24.78
N ALA A 231 -18.63 -13.35 24.65
CA ALA A 231 -18.62 -14.50 23.76
C ALA A 231 -19.67 -15.57 24.15
N ASP A 232 -20.03 -15.62 25.43
CA ASP A 232 -21.04 -16.55 25.95
C ASP A 232 -22.49 -16.03 25.81
N ASP A 233 -22.68 -14.75 25.43
CA ASP A 233 -24.01 -14.18 25.20
C ASP A 233 -24.50 -14.57 23.79
N PRO A 234 -25.56 -15.38 23.66
CA PRO A 234 -26.05 -15.85 22.36
C PRO A 234 -26.55 -14.73 21.44
N ASN A 235 -26.79 -13.53 21.98
CA ASN A 235 -27.25 -12.34 21.27
C ASN A 235 -26.11 -11.40 20.88
N VAL A 236 -24.86 -11.74 21.19
CA VAL A 236 -23.68 -10.96 20.82
C VAL A 236 -22.79 -11.81 19.93
N ASP A 237 -22.58 -11.38 18.69
CA ASP A 237 -21.73 -12.10 17.74
C ASP A 237 -20.34 -11.43 17.62
N SER A 238 -20.21 -10.17 18.04
CA SER A 238 -18.94 -9.45 18.10
C SER A 238 -18.99 -8.29 19.09
N ILE A 239 -17.83 -7.78 19.48
CA ILE A 239 -17.71 -6.53 20.25
C ILE A 239 -16.98 -5.47 19.44
N LEU A 240 -17.33 -4.21 19.66
CA LEU A 240 -16.60 -3.05 19.16
C LEU A 240 -16.13 -2.21 20.34
N GLY A 241 -14.82 -2.27 20.58
CA GLY A 241 -14.13 -1.47 21.58
C GLY A 241 -13.42 -0.27 20.96
N CYS A 242 -13.11 0.73 21.79
CA CYS A 242 -12.33 1.89 21.37
C CYS A 242 -11.37 2.30 22.48
N THR A 243 -10.07 2.12 22.26
CA THR A 243 -9.03 2.72 23.08
C THR A 243 -8.71 4.11 22.53
N ASP A 244 -7.68 4.19 21.67
CA ASP A 244 -7.39 5.35 20.82
C ASP A 244 -7.89 5.14 19.39
N THR A 245 -8.11 3.88 19.00
CA THR A 245 -8.61 3.44 17.69
C THR A 245 -9.68 2.37 17.90
N ARG A 246 -10.53 2.16 16.90
CA ARG A 246 -11.57 1.13 16.93
C ARG A 246 -10.96 -0.25 16.79
N GLU A 247 -11.38 -1.16 17.65
CA GLU A 247 -10.96 -2.55 17.67
C GLU A 247 -12.21 -3.44 17.65
N PHE A 248 -12.29 -4.28 16.63
CA PHE A 248 -13.39 -5.21 16.41
C PHE A 248 -12.92 -6.58 16.85
N VAL A 249 -13.68 -7.24 17.72
CA VAL A 249 -13.32 -8.58 18.21
C VAL A 249 -14.43 -9.56 17.90
N VAL A 250 -14.04 -10.66 17.25
CA VAL A 250 -14.89 -11.83 17.01
C VAL A 250 -14.29 -13.05 17.68
N TYR A 251 -15.11 -14.04 17.96
CA TYR A 251 -14.71 -15.24 18.71
C TYR A 251 -14.77 -16.52 17.86
N ASP A 252 -15.65 -16.54 16.85
CA ASP A 252 -15.81 -17.65 15.93
C ASP A 252 -15.04 -17.41 14.64
N THR A 253 -14.07 -18.29 14.35
CA THR A 253 -13.23 -18.21 13.15
C THR A 253 -14.02 -18.30 11.85
N SER A 254 -15.22 -18.89 11.87
CA SER A 254 -16.11 -18.95 10.70
C SER A 254 -16.74 -17.60 10.36
N GLN A 255 -16.64 -16.57 11.22
CA GLN A 255 -17.07 -15.21 10.88
C GLN A 255 -16.07 -14.48 9.96
N ILE A 256 -14.95 -15.10 9.61
CA ILE A 256 -13.82 -14.46 8.94
C ILE A 256 -13.47 -15.17 7.64
N TYR A 257 -13.21 -14.38 6.59
CA TYR A 257 -12.54 -14.86 5.39
C TYR A 257 -11.29 -13.98 5.09
N PRO A 258 -10.07 -14.55 5.15
CA PRO A 258 -8.83 -13.79 4.94
C PRO A 258 -8.54 -13.58 3.45
N GLU A 259 -9.25 -12.65 2.80
CA GLU A 259 -9.23 -12.54 1.34
C GLU A 259 -7.93 -11.98 0.75
N TYR A 260 -7.19 -11.13 1.46
CA TYR A 260 -5.93 -10.60 0.92
C TYR A 260 -4.79 -10.63 1.93
N ILE A 261 -3.60 -11.04 1.46
CA ILE A 261 -2.32 -10.86 2.15
C ILE A 261 -1.57 -9.71 1.49
N MET A 262 -1.28 -8.67 2.26
CA MET A 262 -0.55 -7.47 1.81
C MET A 262 0.83 -7.43 2.45
N GLN A 263 1.86 -7.42 1.62
CA GLN A 263 3.24 -7.13 2.02
C GLN A 263 3.54 -5.67 1.75
N ASN A 264 3.88 -4.96 2.81
CA ASN A 264 3.90 -3.50 2.85
C ASN A 264 5.27 -2.99 3.28
N PHE A 265 5.68 -1.86 2.74
CA PHE A 265 6.95 -1.21 3.06
C PHE A 265 6.76 0.28 3.29
N VAL A 266 7.56 0.85 4.19
CA VAL A 266 7.70 2.31 4.26
C VAL A 266 8.54 2.76 3.08
N VAL A 267 7.99 3.63 2.25
CA VAL A 267 8.72 4.43 1.26
C VAL A 267 9.53 5.47 2.03
N ARG A 268 10.64 5.04 2.66
CA ARG A 268 11.60 5.99 3.25
C ARG A 268 12.47 6.53 2.14
N LEU A 269 12.35 7.82 1.86
CA LEU A 269 13.26 8.55 0.96
C LEU A 269 14.72 8.57 1.46
N SER A 270 15.03 8.03 2.65
CA SER A 270 16.32 8.13 3.32
C SER A 270 16.88 6.84 3.93
N ARG A 271 16.42 5.63 3.55
CA ARG A 271 17.00 4.35 4.04
C ARG A 271 17.41 3.37 2.93
N LEU A 272 18.37 3.81 2.13
CA LEU A 272 19.57 2.98 2.02
C LEU A 272 20.32 3.13 3.35
N GLN A 273 20.58 2.01 4.03
CA GLN A 273 21.40 1.84 5.26
C GLN A 273 20.66 1.87 6.63
N LEU A 274 20.96 0.83 7.42
CA LEU A 274 20.23 0.19 8.54
C LEU A 274 20.92 0.42 9.92
N SER A 275 20.38 -0.18 11.01
CA SER A 275 21.00 -0.33 12.35
C SER A 275 20.73 -1.67 13.07
N GLY A 276 21.76 -2.24 13.75
CA GLY A 276 21.84 -3.29 14.79
C GLY A 276 21.93 -4.80 14.41
N ASP A 277 22.80 -5.69 14.93
CA ASP A 277 24.28 -5.67 15.14
C ASP A 277 24.90 -7.11 15.15
N ASP A 278 24.15 -8.23 15.09
CA ASP A 278 24.74 -9.60 14.98
C ASP A 278 24.27 -10.42 13.77
N ALA A 279 22.97 -10.59 13.54
CA ALA A 279 22.44 -11.10 12.26
C ALA A 279 22.69 -10.09 11.12
N GLN A 280 22.81 -8.82 11.49
CA GLN A 280 23.33 -7.77 10.64
C GLN A 280 24.75 -8.05 10.20
N ASN A 281 25.66 -8.54 11.05
CA ASN A 281 27.05 -8.76 10.61
C ASN A 281 27.11 -9.81 9.50
N ILE A 282 26.34 -10.90 9.58
CA ILE A 282 26.35 -11.95 8.54
C ILE A 282 25.68 -11.46 7.24
N ALA A 283 24.52 -10.79 7.32
CA ALA A 283 23.84 -10.25 6.14
C ALA A 283 24.54 -9.01 5.56
N GLN A 284 25.19 -8.21 6.41
CA GLN A 284 26.04 -7.08 6.03
C GLN A 284 27.36 -7.59 5.45
N GLU A 285 27.94 -8.67 5.94
CA GLU A 285 29.10 -9.32 5.34
C GLU A 285 28.75 -9.86 3.97
N GLN A 286 27.62 -10.57 3.81
CA GLN A 286 27.16 -11.06 2.50
C GLN A 286 26.79 -9.93 1.52
N ARG A 287 26.13 -8.86 2.00
CA ARG A 287 25.88 -7.66 1.19
C ARG A 287 27.15 -6.88 0.88
N ASN A 288 28.06 -6.73 1.84
CA ASN A 288 29.35 -6.09 1.66
C ASN A 288 30.17 -6.89 0.66
N GLU A 289 30.12 -8.22 0.71
CA GLU A 289 30.79 -9.13 -0.21
C GLU A 289 30.18 -9.03 -1.61
N THR A 290 28.85 -9.04 -1.74
CA THR A 290 28.20 -8.85 -3.04
C THR A 290 28.49 -7.46 -3.63
N VAL A 291 28.43 -6.41 -2.80
CA VAL A 291 28.82 -5.05 -3.19
C VAL A 291 30.31 -4.99 -3.50
N ARG A 292 31.15 -5.77 -2.80
CA ARG A 292 32.58 -5.92 -3.08
C ARG A 292 32.79 -6.49 -4.46
N GLU A 293 32.20 -7.63 -4.75
CA GLU A 293 32.35 -8.35 -6.01
C GLU A 293 31.87 -7.50 -7.18
N ILE A 294 30.74 -6.79 -7.01
CA ILE A 294 30.24 -5.86 -8.03
C ILE A 294 31.19 -4.67 -8.19
N PHE A 295 31.68 -4.09 -7.09
CA PHE A 295 32.58 -2.95 -7.11
C PHE A 295 33.94 -3.31 -7.71
N GLU A 296 34.57 -4.41 -7.28
CA GLU A 296 35.85 -4.91 -7.81
C GLU A 296 35.76 -5.28 -9.29
N ARG A 297 34.58 -5.72 -9.77
CA ARG A 297 34.34 -5.96 -11.19
C ARG A 297 34.15 -4.68 -12.00
N LEU A 298 33.87 -3.56 -11.36
CA LEU A 298 33.64 -2.25 -12.00
C LEU A 298 34.84 -1.31 -11.85
N ASP A 299 35.60 -1.41 -10.75
CA ASP A 299 36.86 -0.72 -10.45
C ASP A 299 38.00 -1.36 -11.26
N ASP A 300 37.91 -1.23 -12.58
CA ASP A 300 38.83 -1.81 -13.56
C ASP A 300 40.28 -1.36 -13.33
N ASN A 301 40.45 -0.13 -12.81
CA ASN A 301 41.77 0.45 -12.54
C ASN A 301 42.30 0.15 -11.12
N GLY A 302 41.48 -0.45 -10.25
CA GLY A 302 41.84 -0.81 -8.87
C GLY A 302 42.10 0.38 -7.95
N SER A 303 41.46 1.52 -8.20
CA SER A 303 41.65 2.76 -7.45
C SER A 303 40.96 2.77 -6.08
N GLY A 304 40.00 1.86 -5.87
CA GLY A 304 39.16 1.82 -4.67
C GLY A 304 38.00 2.83 -4.70
N SER A 305 37.80 3.52 -5.83
CA SER A 305 36.68 4.42 -6.09
C SER A 305 36.21 4.21 -7.54
N LEU A 306 34.91 4.32 -7.83
CA LEU A 306 34.46 4.26 -9.22
C LEU A 306 34.62 5.62 -9.87
N ASP A 307 35.47 5.68 -10.87
CA ASP A 307 35.69 6.87 -11.68
C ASP A 307 34.53 7.07 -12.68
N ARG A 308 34.58 8.20 -13.39
CA ARG A 308 33.54 8.58 -14.35
C ARG A 308 33.31 7.54 -15.45
N SER A 309 34.36 6.88 -15.92
CA SER A 309 34.29 5.87 -16.97
C SER A 309 33.67 4.57 -16.47
N GLU A 310 33.97 4.19 -15.23
CA GLU A 310 33.46 2.98 -14.58
C GLU A 310 31.98 3.14 -14.21
N VAL A 311 31.58 4.31 -13.70
CA VAL A 311 30.16 4.63 -13.47
C VAL A 311 29.40 4.66 -14.80
N LYS A 312 29.99 5.18 -15.88
CA LYS A 312 29.38 5.13 -17.21
C LYS A 312 29.14 3.70 -17.70
N SER A 313 30.09 2.79 -17.44
CA SER A 313 29.95 1.35 -17.74
C SER A 313 28.81 0.72 -16.93
N LEU A 314 28.74 0.99 -15.63
CA LEU A 314 27.66 0.54 -14.75
C LEU A 314 26.28 0.98 -15.26
N LEU A 315 26.11 2.28 -15.51
CA LEU A 315 24.82 2.83 -15.96
C LEU A 315 24.43 2.26 -17.33
N ARG A 316 25.39 2.02 -18.22
CA ARG A 316 25.16 1.34 -19.49
C ARG A 316 24.64 -0.08 -19.30
N GLN A 317 25.20 -0.85 -18.36
CA GLN A 317 24.71 -2.20 -18.03
C GLN A 317 23.27 -2.15 -17.50
N LEU A 318 22.97 -1.21 -16.62
CA LEU A 318 21.62 -1.01 -16.07
C LEU A 318 20.61 -0.53 -17.13
N ASN A 319 21.08 0.13 -18.18
CA ASN A 319 20.28 0.66 -19.26
C ASN A 319 20.26 -0.23 -20.52
N LYS A 320 20.31 -1.56 -20.34
CA LYS A 320 20.24 -2.56 -21.42
C LYS A 320 21.26 -2.33 -22.55
N GLY A 321 22.44 -1.79 -22.20
CA GLY A 321 23.52 -1.53 -23.14
C GLY A 321 23.52 -0.12 -23.75
N HIS A 322 22.51 0.72 -23.48
CA HIS A 322 22.47 2.11 -23.92
C HIS A 322 23.32 3.00 -22.99
N PRO A 323 24.31 3.74 -23.51
CA PRO A 323 25.16 4.59 -22.67
C PRO A 323 24.34 5.75 -22.08
N PRO A 324 24.61 6.17 -20.83
CA PRO A 324 24.02 7.38 -20.27
C PRO A 324 24.54 8.64 -20.99
N THR A 325 23.78 9.72 -20.95
CA THR A 325 24.27 11.05 -21.35
C THR A 325 25.30 11.59 -20.33
N GLU A 326 26.08 12.61 -20.72
CA GLU A 326 27.06 13.22 -19.80
C GLU A 326 26.38 13.95 -18.64
N GLU A 327 25.17 14.47 -18.85
CA GLU A 327 24.36 15.06 -17.80
C GLU A 327 23.87 13.98 -16.83
N GLU A 328 23.36 12.87 -17.35
CA GLU A 328 22.91 11.71 -16.58
C GLU A 328 24.01 11.13 -15.69
N LEU A 329 25.20 10.98 -16.27
CA LEU A 329 26.37 10.53 -15.56
C LEU A 329 26.76 11.51 -14.44
N THR A 330 26.75 12.82 -14.73
CA THR A 330 27.11 13.86 -13.76
C THR A 330 26.13 13.92 -12.61
N PHE A 331 24.83 13.80 -12.88
CA PHE A 331 23.80 13.76 -11.85
C PHE A 331 24.00 12.59 -10.90
N VAL A 332 24.15 11.36 -11.44
CA VAL A 332 24.34 10.16 -10.62
C VAL A 332 25.61 10.27 -9.77
N MET A 333 26.71 10.75 -10.34
CA MET A 333 27.96 10.93 -9.61
C MET A 333 27.84 11.96 -8.49
N LYS A 334 27.17 13.10 -8.73
CA LYS A 334 26.94 14.11 -7.69
C LYS A 334 26.02 13.59 -6.59
N MET A 335 24.93 12.94 -6.95
CA MET A 335 23.96 12.36 -6.00
C MET A 335 24.56 11.27 -5.13
N ALA A 336 25.39 10.40 -5.71
CA ALA A 336 26.03 9.31 -4.99
C ALA A 336 27.30 9.76 -4.23
N GLY A 337 28.02 10.76 -4.74
CA GLY A 337 29.24 11.30 -4.11
C GLY A 337 28.99 12.11 -2.83
N GLU A 338 27.73 12.48 -2.53
CA GLU A 338 27.35 13.15 -1.28
C GLU A 338 27.36 12.18 -0.08
N GLY A 339 28.56 11.85 0.40
CA GLY A 339 28.75 11.23 1.72
C GLY A 339 28.41 12.20 2.87
N SER A 340 27.98 11.65 4.00
CA SER A 340 27.59 12.37 5.23
C SER A 340 28.48 13.58 5.56
N VAL A 341 27.87 14.77 5.67
CA VAL A 341 28.53 16.00 6.13
C VAL A 341 29.10 15.75 7.53
N GLN A 342 30.43 15.71 7.67
CA GLN A 342 31.06 15.78 8.99
C GLN A 342 30.78 17.16 9.61
N PRO A 343 30.51 17.25 10.92
CA PRO A 343 30.32 18.54 11.59
C PRO A 343 31.55 19.43 11.39
N GLY A 344 31.37 20.59 10.75
CA GLY A 344 32.44 21.59 10.57
C GLY A 344 32.95 21.80 9.14
N ARG A 345 32.45 21.09 8.12
CA ARG A 345 32.69 21.43 6.70
C ARG A 345 31.43 22.01 6.04
N THR A 346 31.61 22.98 5.15
CA THR A 346 30.50 23.55 4.38
C THR A 346 30.09 22.62 3.23
N ARG A 347 28.79 22.65 2.84
CA ARG A 347 28.19 21.91 1.69
C ARG A 347 28.93 22.10 0.36
N ALA A 348 29.86 23.06 0.26
CA ALA A 348 30.59 23.37 -0.95
C ALA A 348 31.88 22.53 -1.16
N ASP A 349 32.43 21.93 -0.09
CA ASP A 349 33.83 21.43 -0.09
C ASP A 349 33.98 19.89 -0.09
N THR A 350 32.90 19.13 -0.23
CA THR A 350 32.94 17.66 -0.34
C THR A 350 32.15 17.19 -1.55
N ARG A 351 32.76 17.30 -2.74
CA ARG A 351 32.25 16.72 -3.98
C ARG A 351 33.32 15.86 -4.60
N SER A 352 33.46 14.61 -4.14
CA SER A 352 34.26 13.66 -4.91
C SER A 352 33.55 13.40 -6.24
N LEU A 353 34.27 13.55 -7.35
CA LEU A 353 33.83 13.10 -8.68
C LEU A 353 34.06 11.59 -8.85
N GLU A 354 34.00 10.85 -7.75
CA GLU A 354 34.30 9.44 -7.64
C GLU A 354 33.31 8.83 -6.63
N ILE A 355 32.84 7.63 -6.92
CA ILE A 355 31.87 6.93 -6.08
C ILE A 355 32.62 5.87 -5.27
N GLY A 356 32.79 6.13 -3.98
CA GLY A 356 33.30 5.12 -3.06
C GLY A 356 32.34 3.92 -2.93
N ARG A 357 32.86 2.79 -2.49
CA ARG A 357 32.12 1.53 -2.37
C ARG A 357 30.81 1.64 -1.59
N ASP A 358 30.80 2.41 -0.50
CA ASP A 358 29.61 2.61 0.35
C ASP A 358 28.49 3.38 -0.36
N ASN A 359 28.82 4.13 -1.41
CA ASN A 359 27.92 4.97 -2.18
C ASN A 359 27.45 4.32 -3.50
N LEU A 360 27.97 3.15 -3.85
CA LEU A 360 27.58 2.42 -5.07
C LEU A 360 26.07 2.19 -5.14
N MET A 361 25.46 1.78 -4.02
CA MET A 361 24.02 1.49 -3.98
C MET A 361 23.16 2.76 -4.09
N SER A 362 23.66 3.91 -3.64
CA SER A 362 23.03 5.22 -3.86
C SER A 362 22.98 5.56 -5.34
N ALA A 363 24.08 5.31 -6.07
CA ALA A 363 24.15 5.52 -7.52
C ALA A 363 23.14 4.65 -8.29
N VAL A 364 23.09 3.35 -7.97
CA VAL A 364 22.16 2.39 -8.61
C VAL A 364 20.71 2.76 -8.33
N THR A 365 20.39 3.13 -7.08
CA THR A 365 19.02 3.46 -6.67
C THR A 365 18.54 4.75 -7.33
N CYS A 366 19.38 5.78 -7.33
CA CYS A 366 19.15 7.04 -8.03
C CYS A 366 18.80 6.80 -9.51
N TRP A 367 19.60 5.98 -10.21
CA TRP A 367 19.37 5.63 -11.61
C TRP A 367 18.03 4.91 -11.85
N ARG A 368 17.70 3.91 -11.02
CA ARG A 368 16.47 3.12 -11.18
C ARG A 368 15.20 3.94 -10.94
N ILE A 369 15.22 4.82 -9.95
CA ILE A 369 14.10 5.71 -9.65
C ILE A 369 13.86 6.64 -10.85
N TYR A 370 14.91 7.25 -11.40
CA TYR A 370 14.81 8.05 -12.61
C TYR A 370 14.22 7.26 -13.79
N GLN A 371 14.76 6.08 -14.11
CA GLN A 371 14.24 5.27 -15.21
C GLN A 371 12.75 4.90 -15.03
N SER A 372 12.34 4.55 -13.82
CA SER A 372 10.94 4.20 -13.52
C SER A 372 10.00 5.40 -13.67
N SER A 373 10.40 6.57 -13.18
CA SER A 373 9.61 7.81 -13.26
C SER A 373 9.37 8.28 -14.70
N PHE A 374 10.16 7.80 -15.66
CA PHE A 374 10.04 8.15 -17.09
C PHE A 374 9.88 6.94 -18.03
N ALA A 375 9.50 5.77 -17.50
CA ALA A 375 9.48 4.53 -18.27
C ALA A 375 8.44 4.49 -19.42
N ASN A 376 7.30 5.17 -19.27
CA ASN A 376 6.23 5.20 -20.28
C ASN A 376 5.34 6.43 -20.14
N GLU A 377 4.41 6.63 -21.07
CA GLU A 377 3.53 7.81 -21.11
C GLU A 377 2.62 8.01 -19.89
N LYS A 378 2.38 6.95 -19.11
CA LYS A 378 1.60 6.99 -17.88
C LYS A 378 2.46 7.16 -16.62
N SER A 379 3.78 7.16 -16.76
CA SER A 379 4.68 7.39 -15.62
C SER A 379 4.54 8.82 -15.10
N MET A 380 4.58 8.98 -13.78
CA MET A 380 4.37 10.27 -13.10
C MET A 380 5.25 11.38 -13.65
N GLY A 381 6.55 11.11 -13.87
CA GLY A 381 7.48 12.11 -14.42
C GLY A 381 7.09 12.56 -15.82
N VAL A 382 6.61 11.66 -16.69
CA VAL A 382 6.14 12.01 -18.03
C VAL A 382 4.88 12.87 -17.95
N ILE A 383 3.94 12.54 -17.06
CA ILE A 383 2.71 13.30 -16.88
C ILE A 383 3.03 14.72 -16.39
N LEU A 384 3.90 14.86 -15.39
CA LEU A 384 4.28 16.15 -14.82
C LEU A 384 5.01 17.03 -15.84
N PHE A 385 6.00 16.49 -16.57
CA PHE A 385 6.69 17.27 -17.61
C PHE A 385 5.76 17.63 -18.77
N LYS A 386 4.87 16.74 -19.21
CA LYS A 386 3.86 17.10 -20.23
C LYS A 386 2.95 18.26 -19.77
N LYS A 387 2.71 18.39 -18.46
CA LYS A 387 1.83 19.43 -17.91
C LYS A 387 2.56 20.75 -17.64
N PHE A 388 3.76 20.69 -17.07
CA PHE A 388 4.46 21.86 -16.55
C PHE A 388 5.67 22.31 -17.39
N ASP A 389 6.08 21.52 -18.38
CA ASP A 389 7.10 21.88 -19.39
C ASP A 389 6.46 21.86 -20.80
N PRO A 390 5.55 22.80 -21.11
CA PRO A 390 4.80 22.80 -22.37
C PRO A 390 5.70 22.99 -23.60
N GLU A 391 6.82 23.70 -23.42
CA GLU A 391 7.83 23.91 -24.45
C GLU A 391 8.73 22.67 -24.64
N SER A 392 8.55 21.64 -23.81
CA SER A 392 9.31 20.38 -23.85
C SER A 392 10.82 20.60 -23.78
N THR A 393 11.24 21.58 -22.98
CA THR A 393 12.66 21.90 -22.73
C THR A 393 13.39 20.77 -22.01
N GLY A 394 12.65 19.89 -21.35
CA GLY A 394 13.15 18.84 -20.47
C GLY A 394 13.51 19.33 -19.08
N ARG A 395 13.17 20.58 -18.76
CA ARG A 395 13.49 21.26 -17.50
C ARG A 395 12.28 22.05 -17.01
N LEU A 396 12.18 22.23 -15.70
CA LEU A 396 11.23 23.14 -15.09
C LEU A 396 12.00 24.36 -14.61
N ASP A 397 11.71 25.52 -15.20
CA ASP A 397 12.16 26.79 -14.65
C ASP A 397 11.47 27.09 -13.30
N ARG A 398 11.82 28.22 -12.69
CA ARG A 398 11.32 28.58 -11.37
C ARG A 398 9.79 28.70 -11.33
N ASP A 399 9.18 29.31 -12.34
CA ASP A 399 7.74 29.55 -12.39
C ASP A 399 7.00 28.24 -12.66
N GLN A 400 7.54 27.40 -13.54
CA GLN A 400 7.03 26.06 -13.82
C GLN A 400 7.14 25.13 -12.61
N LEU A 401 8.24 25.20 -11.87
CA LEU A 401 8.42 24.48 -10.61
C LEU A 401 7.37 24.94 -9.59
N LYS A 402 7.18 26.24 -9.42
CA LYS A 402 6.17 26.78 -8.51
C LYS A 402 4.76 26.26 -8.85
N ALA A 403 4.37 26.32 -10.12
CA ALA A 403 3.08 25.80 -10.58
C ALA A 403 2.92 24.29 -10.30
N LEU A 404 4.00 23.51 -10.44
CA LEU A 404 4.00 22.10 -10.05
C LEU A 404 3.79 21.92 -8.55
N LEU A 405 4.48 22.70 -7.71
CA LEU A 405 4.33 22.63 -6.25
C LEU A 405 2.91 23.01 -5.82
N GLU A 406 2.30 24.01 -6.47
CA GLU A 406 0.92 24.43 -6.20
C GLU A 406 -0.08 23.31 -6.49
N GLU A 407 0.10 22.58 -7.61
CA GLU A 407 -0.71 21.40 -7.93
C GLU A 407 -0.56 20.30 -6.88
N LEU A 408 0.65 20.08 -6.36
CA LEU A 408 0.90 19.11 -5.28
C LEU A 408 0.37 19.57 -3.93
N SER A 409 0.09 20.87 -3.76
CA SER A 409 -0.28 21.49 -2.48
C SER A 409 -1.74 21.29 -2.10
N ALA A 410 -2.61 20.96 -3.05
CA ALA A 410 -4.07 20.76 -2.94
C ALA A 410 -4.89 21.91 -2.33
N GLU A 411 -4.42 22.64 -1.31
CA GLU A 411 -5.14 23.71 -0.61
C GLU A 411 -4.24 24.80 0.04
N GLU A 412 -2.90 24.77 -0.11
CA GLU A 412 -2.01 25.84 0.41
C GLU A 412 -1.27 26.62 -0.69
N ASP A 413 -1.20 27.95 -0.52
CA ASP A 413 -0.38 28.82 -1.36
C ASP A 413 1.11 28.49 -1.20
N VAL A 414 1.80 28.33 -2.33
CA VAL A 414 3.26 28.10 -2.39
C VAL A 414 3.98 29.44 -2.40
N SER A 415 4.81 29.71 -1.39
CA SER A 415 5.59 30.95 -1.33
C SER A 415 6.90 30.84 -2.12
N GLU A 416 7.49 31.98 -2.48
CA GLU A 416 8.82 32.00 -3.13
C GLU A 416 9.90 31.31 -2.28
N GLU A 417 9.77 31.40 -0.96
CA GLU A 417 10.69 30.76 -0.01
C GLU A 417 10.59 29.23 -0.06
N ASP A 418 9.42 28.69 -0.43
CA ASP A 418 9.26 27.26 -0.63
C ASP A 418 9.93 26.80 -1.91
N VAL A 419 9.80 27.58 -2.98
CA VAL A 419 10.47 27.32 -4.25
C VAL A 419 11.99 27.36 -4.04
N ASP A 420 12.50 28.34 -3.29
CA ASP A 420 13.91 28.42 -2.89
C ASP A 420 14.36 27.20 -2.08
N PHE A 421 13.54 26.77 -1.11
CA PHE A 421 13.83 25.60 -0.29
C PHE A 421 13.97 24.33 -1.14
N VAL A 422 13.08 24.17 -2.13
CA VAL A 422 13.08 23.03 -3.04
C VAL A 422 14.30 23.10 -3.98
N LEU A 423 14.56 24.25 -4.61
CA LEU A 423 15.71 24.45 -5.49
C LEU A 423 17.04 24.21 -4.76
N ASP A 424 17.21 24.72 -3.52
CA ASP A 424 18.43 24.50 -2.71
C ASP A 424 18.76 23.01 -2.50
N ARG A 425 17.74 22.14 -2.49
CA ARG A 425 17.88 20.71 -2.23
C ARG A 425 17.86 19.85 -3.48
N ALA A 426 17.19 20.31 -4.53
CA ALA A 426 16.90 19.51 -5.71
C ALA A 426 17.68 19.93 -6.97
N ASP A 427 18.18 21.16 -7.07
CA ASP A 427 19.05 21.60 -8.19
C ASP A 427 20.50 21.13 -7.97
N ILE A 428 20.72 19.86 -8.23
CA ILE A 428 22.00 19.15 -8.07
C ILE A 428 22.97 19.54 -9.19
N LEU A 429 22.46 19.75 -10.40
CA LEU A 429 23.21 20.18 -11.56
C LEU A 429 23.68 21.64 -11.43
N ARG A 430 22.98 22.45 -10.63
CA ARG A 430 23.22 23.88 -10.37
C ARG A 430 23.03 24.75 -11.59
N ASP A 431 21.97 24.48 -12.34
CA ASP A 431 21.59 25.28 -13.51
C ASP A 431 20.38 26.17 -13.27
N GLY A 432 19.86 26.20 -12.03
CA GLY A 432 18.72 27.02 -11.63
C GLY A 432 17.37 26.47 -12.09
N THR A 433 17.34 25.26 -12.67
CA THR A 433 16.15 24.58 -13.14
C THR A 433 16.04 23.19 -12.50
N ILE A 434 14.88 22.55 -12.63
CA ILE A 434 14.69 21.14 -12.24
C ILE A 434 14.62 20.29 -13.51
N SER A 435 15.68 19.56 -13.78
CA SER A 435 15.70 18.54 -14.85
C SER A 435 14.81 17.35 -14.52
N LYS A 436 14.55 16.49 -15.52
CA LYS A 436 13.86 15.21 -15.31
C LYS A 436 14.48 14.35 -14.20
N MET A 437 15.79 14.42 -14.02
CA MET A 437 16.50 13.62 -13.01
C MET A 437 16.31 14.18 -11.60
N GLU A 438 16.18 15.50 -11.48
CA GLU A 438 16.02 16.23 -10.23
C GLU A 438 14.56 16.24 -9.73
N LEU A 439 13.59 15.91 -10.60
CA LEU A 439 12.17 15.94 -10.28
C LEU A 439 11.81 15.17 -9.01
N ASN A 440 12.32 13.94 -8.85
CA ASN A 440 11.99 13.14 -7.66
C ASN A 440 12.57 13.77 -6.38
N GLN A 441 13.71 14.47 -6.47
CA GLN A 441 14.27 15.22 -5.34
C GLN A 441 13.50 16.50 -5.06
N ALA A 442 13.00 17.18 -6.10
CA ALA A 442 12.16 18.34 -5.94
C ALA A 442 10.85 18.00 -5.22
N ILE A 443 10.20 16.90 -5.62
CA ILE A 443 9.00 16.39 -4.96
C ILE A 443 9.29 15.98 -3.50
N ALA A 444 10.40 15.28 -3.25
CA ALA A 444 10.81 14.90 -1.90
C ALA A 444 11.07 16.12 -1.01
N ALA A 445 11.80 17.12 -1.50
CA ALA A 445 12.08 18.37 -0.80
C ALA A 445 10.79 19.15 -0.50
N TRP A 446 9.82 19.13 -1.41
CA TRP A 446 8.52 19.76 -1.19
C TRP A 446 7.76 19.16 -0.02
N TYR A 447 7.60 17.83 0.03
CA TYR A 447 6.93 17.19 1.17
C TYR A 447 7.70 17.37 2.48
N GLN A 448 9.03 17.44 2.42
CA GLN A 448 9.84 17.81 3.60
C GLN A 448 9.51 19.24 4.07
N ARG A 449 9.39 20.20 3.16
CA ARG A 449 9.02 21.59 3.49
C ARG A 449 7.64 21.68 4.12
N GLN A 450 6.65 20.97 3.57
CA GLN A 450 5.30 20.91 4.13
C GLN A 450 5.32 20.36 5.57
N ASN A 451 6.04 19.27 5.82
CA ASN A 451 6.19 18.71 7.17
C ASN A 451 6.84 19.70 8.15
N ILE A 452 7.85 20.46 7.71
CA ILE A 452 8.46 21.52 8.53
C ILE A 452 7.41 22.59 8.88
N LYS A 453 6.65 23.11 7.91
CA LYS A 453 5.59 24.10 8.15
C LYS A 453 4.53 23.60 9.13
N ILE A 454 4.09 22.36 8.98
CA ILE A 454 3.11 21.72 9.88
C ILE A 454 3.66 21.71 11.32
N SER A 455 4.93 21.32 11.49
CA SER A 455 5.58 21.28 12.81
C SER A 455 5.74 22.68 13.43
N GLU A 456 6.10 23.68 12.63
CA GLU A 456 6.24 25.08 13.07
C GLU A 456 4.89 25.65 13.54
N ARG A 457 3.81 25.43 12.79
CA ARG A 457 2.45 25.86 13.16
C ARG A 457 1.95 25.18 14.44
N ALA A 458 2.20 23.87 14.59
CA ALA A 458 1.86 23.13 15.80
C ALA A 458 2.60 23.69 17.04
N SER A 459 3.89 24.03 16.89
CA SER A 459 4.69 24.62 17.96
C SER A 459 4.26 26.06 18.32
N ALA A 460 3.85 26.85 17.32
CA ALA A 460 3.35 28.21 17.51
C ALA A 460 1.99 28.23 18.24
N SER A 461 1.09 27.29 17.92
CA SER A 461 -0.20 27.13 18.60
C SER A 461 -0.03 26.75 20.08
N GLN A 462 0.94 25.88 20.40
CA GLN A 462 1.27 25.54 21.79
C GLN A 462 1.85 26.74 22.56
N ARG A 463 2.72 27.55 21.95
CA ARG A 463 3.27 28.77 22.59
C ARG A 463 2.21 29.86 22.79
N SER A 464 1.30 30.03 21.84
CA SER A 464 0.16 30.95 21.94
C SER A 464 -0.78 30.59 23.09
N THR A 465 -1.02 29.31 23.33
CA THR A 465 -1.89 28.84 24.43
C THR A 465 -1.25 29.08 25.81
N VAL A 466 0.07 28.98 25.91
CA VAL A 466 0.81 29.22 27.18
C VAL A 466 0.88 30.71 27.54
N CYS A 467 0.93 31.62 26.57
CA CYS A 467 0.87 33.07 26.82
C CYS A 467 -0.53 33.60 27.14
N ALA A 468 -1.60 32.81 26.95
CA ALA A 468 -2.96 33.20 27.33
C ALA A 468 -3.36 32.76 28.75
N ILE A 469 -2.46 32.07 29.48
CA ILE A 469 -2.69 31.51 30.83
C ILE A 469 -1.77 32.17 31.89
N LEU A 470 -0.93 33.13 31.50
CA LEU A 470 -0.19 34.03 32.39
C LEU A 470 -0.71 35.45 32.24
#